data_AF-A0A3A8ESU3-F1
#
_entry.id   AF-A0A3A8ESU3-F1
#
_cell.length_a   1.000
_cell.length_b   1.000
_cell.length_c   1.000
_cell.angle_alpha   90.00
_cell.angle_beta   90.00
_cell.angle_gamma   90.00
#
_symmetry.space_group_name_H-M   'P 1'
#
loop_
_entity.id
_entity.type
_entity.pdbx_description
1 polymer ?
#
loop_
_entity_poly.entity_id
_entity_poly.type
_entity_poly.pdbx_seq_one_letter_code
_entity_poly.pdbx_strand_id
1 'polypeptide(L)'
;MNFNCYQVNPQHRNGNKNKSQWIPKEIEELLIFSTGIANGWCNSSQDVIWSIPKHIPVLTPIGTERPNKGNATDILYIAKYTSDTNGTWHGYPVSAKSKYDHPPQNIINAWINHGFIDKRFYAKWVQGKLK
;
A
#
# COMPACT_ATOMS: atom_id res chain seq x y z
N MET A 1 13.85 -13.05 -1.47
CA MET A 1 13.29 -11.95 -2.29
C MET A 1 14.08 -11.86 -3.59
N ASN A 2 13.44 -11.97 -4.75
CA ASN A 2 14.07 -11.68 -6.05
C ASN A 2 13.91 -10.19 -6.35
N PHE A 3 15.00 -9.41 -6.33
CA PHE A 3 14.94 -7.96 -6.52
C PHE A 3 15.99 -7.52 -7.54
N ASN A 4 15.52 -7.01 -8.67
CA ASN A 4 16.35 -6.40 -9.70
C ASN A 4 16.21 -4.88 -9.67
N CYS A 5 14.97 -4.39 -9.74
CA CYS A 5 14.70 -2.96 -9.67
C CYS A 5 13.27 -2.68 -9.20
N TYR A 6 13.04 -1.41 -8.87
CA TYR A 6 11.71 -0.86 -8.71
C TYR A 6 11.34 -0.04 -9.95
N GLN A 7 10.13 -0.23 -10.45
CA GLN A 7 9.62 0.53 -11.58
C GLN A 7 8.22 1.03 -11.30
N VAL A 8 8.01 2.35 -11.45
CA VAL A 8 6.68 2.96 -11.37
C VAL A 8 5.79 2.35 -12.44
N ASN A 9 4.59 1.92 -12.06
CA ASN A 9 3.62 1.36 -13.00
C ASN A 9 2.68 2.45 -13.52
N PRO A 10 2.75 2.81 -14.83
CA PRO A 10 1.92 3.87 -15.40
C PRO A 10 0.40 3.63 -15.26
N GLN A 11 -0.02 2.36 -15.11
CA GLN A 11 -1.44 2.03 -14.94
C GLN A 11 -2.04 2.57 -13.63
N HIS A 12 -1.19 2.77 -12.62
CA HIS A 12 -1.55 3.38 -11.34
C HIS A 12 -1.18 4.88 -11.29
N ARG A 13 -0.87 5.47 -12.46
CA ARG A 13 -0.52 6.89 -12.70
C ARG A 13 -1.41 7.51 -13.78
N ASN A 14 -2.72 7.39 -13.60
CA ASN A 14 -3.79 7.76 -14.53
C ASN A 14 -3.79 7.02 -15.88
N GLY A 15 -2.91 6.05 -16.09
CA GLY A 15 -2.88 5.23 -17.31
C GLY A 15 -4.04 4.23 -17.40
N ASN A 16 -4.70 3.88 -16.28
CA ASN A 16 -5.88 3.03 -16.30
C ASN A 16 -6.86 3.37 -15.17
N LYS A 17 -7.94 4.09 -15.49
CA LYS A 17 -8.99 4.50 -14.53
C LYS A 17 -9.71 3.34 -13.83
N ASN A 18 -9.59 2.11 -14.34
CA ASN A 18 -10.16 0.91 -13.69
C ASN A 18 -9.27 0.33 -12.58
N LYS A 19 -8.13 0.96 -12.30
CA LYS A 19 -7.22 0.62 -11.20
C LYS A 19 -7.17 1.73 -10.15
N SER A 20 -6.75 1.39 -8.93
CA SER A 20 -6.44 2.40 -7.91
C SER A 20 -5.31 3.29 -8.41
N GLN A 21 -5.31 4.57 -8.05
CA GLN A 21 -4.33 5.53 -8.54
C GLN A 21 -3.49 6.07 -7.38
N TRP A 22 -2.20 6.25 -7.62
CA TRP A 22 -1.33 6.94 -6.68
C TRP A 22 -1.60 8.44 -6.67
N ILE A 23 -1.67 9.00 -5.46
CA ILE A 23 -1.65 10.45 -5.21
C ILE A 23 -0.22 11.01 -5.10
N PRO A 24 0.72 10.40 -4.34
CA PRO A 24 2.01 11.00 -4.05
C PRO A 24 2.93 10.95 -5.27
N LYS A 25 3.97 11.78 -5.33
CA LYS A 25 4.97 11.75 -6.40
C LYS A 25 5.70 10.40 -6.45
N GLU A 26 6.34 10.09 -7.56
CA GLU A 26 7.08 8.83 -7.74
C GLU A 26 8.18 8.64 -6.69
N ILE A 27 8.85 9.72 -6.28
CA ILE A 27 9.85 9.66 -5.21
C ILE A 27 9.25 9.27 -3.85
N GLU A 28 8.05 9.72 -3.55
CA GLU A 28 7.34 9.39 -2.31
C GLU A 28 6.81 7.94 -2.34
N GLU A 29 6.34 7.47 -3.51
CA GLU A 29 6.02 6.06 -3.73
C GLU A 29 7.26 5.17 -3.49
N LEU A 30 8.41 5.55 -4.05
CA LEU A 30 9.67 4.83 -3.84
C LEU A 30 10.11 4.82 -2.37
N LEU A 31 9.89 5.91 -1.62
CA LEU A 31 10.16 5.95 -0.18
C LEU A 31 9.25 5.01 0.60
N ILE A 32 7.96 4.94 0.25
CA ILE A 32 7.02 3.98 0.87
C ILE A 32 7.47 2.55 0.58
N PHE A 33 7.84 2.24 -0.67
CA PHE A 33 8.39 0.94 -1.04
C PHE A 33 9.65 0.58 -0.25
N SER A 34 10.63 1.48 -0.24
CA SER A 34 11.92 1.30 0.45
C SER A 34 11.73 1.09 1.95
N THR A 35 10.77 1.78 2.57
CA THR A 35 10.40 1.59 3.98
C THR A 35 9.94 0.15 4.23
N GLY A 36 9.09 -0.39 3.35
CA GLY A 36 8.58 -1.75 3.47
C GLY A 36 9.67 -2.80 3.33
N ILE A 37 10.58 -2.62 2.37
CA ILE A 37 11.77 -3.48 2.22
C ILE A 37 12.65 -3.41 3.48
N ALA A 38 13.03 -2.20 3.90
CA ALA A 38 13.99 -2.00 4.99
C ALA A 38 13.50 -2.59 6.32
N ASN A 39 12.18 -2.64 6.54
CA ASN A 39 11.58 -3.25 7.72
C ASN A 39 11.15 -4.71 7.54
N GLY A 40 11.41 -5.31 6.37
CA GLY A 40 11.04 -6.69 6.08
C GLY A 40 9.53 -6.96 6.12
N TRP A 41 8.69 -5.98 5.77
CA TRP A 41 7.23 -6.09 5.76
C TRP A 41 6.73 -6.89 4.56
N CYS A 42 7.20 -8.13 4.44
CA CYS A 42 6.88 -9.05 3.38
C CYS A 42 6.11 -10.28 3.90
N ASN A 43 5.40 -10.95 3.02
CA ASN A 43 4.83 -12.26 3.31
C ASN A 43 5.94 -13.32 3.41
N SER A 44 5.59 -14.53 3.89
CA SER A 44 6.56 -15.61 4.10
C SER A 44 7.34 -16.01 2.84
N SER A 45 6.71 -15.92 1.66
CA SER A 45 7.35 -16.18 0.36
C SER A 45 8.24 -15.04 -0.14
N GLN A 46 8.18 -13.87 0.50
CA GLN A 46 8.93 -12.66 0.15
C GLN A 46 8.69 -12.14 -1.28
N ASP A 47 7.52 -12.41 -1.85
CA ASP A 47 7.07 -11.98 -3.18
C ASP A 47 6.00 -10.88 -3.12
N VAL A 48 5.49 -10.58 -1.92
CA VAL A 48 4.59 -9.47 -1.63
C VAL A 48 5.15 -8.63 -0.49
N ILE A 49 5.17 -7.31 -0.68
CA ILE A 49 5.50 -6.34 0.36
C ILE A 49 4.26 -5.48 0.64
N TRP A 50 4.02 -5.23 1.91
CA TRP A 50 3.02 -4.26 2.37
C TRP A 50 3.73 -3.09 3.01
N SER A 51 3.32 -1.88 2.68
CA SER A 51 3.95 -0.70 3.27
C SER A 51 2.98 0.45 3.39
N ILE A 52 3.33 1.38 4.27
CA ILE A 52 2.57 2.58 4.60
C ILE A 52 3.56 3.73 4.84
N PRO A 53 3.21 4.99 4.54
CA PRO A 53 3.88 6.12 5.16
C PRO A 53 3.51 6.17 6.66
N LYS A 54 4.20 7.01 7.41
CA LYS A 54 3.83 7.25 8.81
C LYS A 54 2.52 8.05 8.87
N HIS A 55 1.46 7.48 9.45
CA HIS A 55 0.13 8.11 9.57
C HIS A 55 -0.13 8.77 10.93
N ILE A 56 0.85 8.74 11.83
CA ILE A 56 0.78 9.42 13.13
C ILE A 56 1.75 10.60 13.14
N PRO A 57 1.32 11.81 13.52
CA PRO A 57 -0.03 12.15 14.03
C PRO A 57 -1.06 12.46 12.94
N VAL A 58 -0.64 12.59 11.68
CA VAL A 58 -1.50 13.00 10.57
C VAL A 58 -1.65 11.87 9.57
N LEU A 59 -2.91 11.55 9.25
CA LEU A 59 -3.24 10.56 8.25
C LEU A 59 -2.81 11.05 6.85
N THR A 60 -2.06 10.23 6.12
CA THR A 60 -1.47 10.59 4.82
C THR A 60 -2.17 9.84 3.69
N PRO A 61 -2.99 10.49 2.86
CA PRO A 61 -3.52 9.90 1.64
C PRO A 61 -2.41 9.41 0.72
N ILE A 62 -2.51 8.18 0.21
CA ILE A 62 -1.54 7.66 -0.78
C ILE A 62 -2.19 7.29 -2.11
N GLY A 63 -3.51 7.19 -2.17
CA GLY A 63 -4.17 6.87 -3.42
C GLY A 63 -5.66 7.09 -3.43
N THR A 64 -6.24 6.87 -4.60
CA THR A 64 -7.68 6.84 -4.81
C THR A 64 -8.14 5.46 -5.28
N GLU A 65 -9.38 5.14 -4.96
CA GLU A 65 -10.00 3.86 -5.29
C GLU A 65 -10.41 3.75 -6.76
N ARG A 66 -10.57 2.52 -7.23
CA ARG A 66 -11.12 2.20 -8.56
C ARG A 66 -12.66 2.14 -8.56
N PRO A 67 -13.33 2.58 -9.64
CA PRO A 67 -14.79 2.61 -9.74
C PRO A 67 -15.50 1.26 -9.50
N ASN A 68 -14.85 0.13 -9.84
CA ASN A 68 -15.46 -1.20 -9.69
C ASN A 68 -15.36 -1.78 -8.26
N LYS A 69 -14.69 -1.10 -7.34
CA LYS A 69 -14.60 -1.50 -5.92
C LYS A 69 -15.13 -0.45 -4.95
N GLY A 70 -15.10 0.81 -5.32
CA GLY A 70 -15.63 1.90 -4.52
C GLY A 70 -15.81 3.15 -5.36
N ASN A 71 -15.95 4.30 -4.71
CA ASN A 71 -16.01 5.57 -5.43
C ASN A 71 -14.59 6.01 -5.78
N ALA A 72 -14.39 6.60 -6.96
CA ALA A 72 -13.07 7.11 -7.35
C ALA A 72 -12.53 8.24 -6.43
N THR A 73 -13.38 8.76 -5.54
CA THR A 73 -13.05 9.73 -4.51
C THR A 73 -12.72 9.10 -3.15
N ASP A 74 -12.92 7.79 -2.98
CA ASP A 74 -12.54 7.08 -1.76
C ASP A 74 -11.00 7.08 -1.66
N ILE A 75 -10.48 7.51 -0.51
CA ILE A 75 -9.03 7.63 -0.26
C ILE A 75 -8.46 6.30 0.26
N LEU A 76 -7.29 5.95 -0.25
CA LEU A 76 -6.51 4.77 0.13
C LEU A 76 -5.24 5.19 0.89
N TYR A 77 -4.84 4.34 1.84
CA TYR A 77 -3.80 4.65 2.84
C TYR A 77 -2.70 3.58 2.92
N ILE A 78 -2.94 2.39 2.36
CA ILE A 78 -2.01 1.26 2.42
C ILE A 78 -1.56 0.89 1.03
N ALA A 79 -0.30 0.52 0.87
CA ALA A 79 0.29 0.08 -0.38
C ALA A 79 0.65 -1.41 -0.35
N LYS A 80 0.54 -2.03 -1.53
CA LYS A 80 1.03 -3.38 -1.80
C LYS A 80 1.98 -3.34 -2.97
N TYR A 81 3.03 -4.14 -2.90
CA TYR A 81 4.02 -4.29 -3.93
C TYR A 81 4.22 -5.76 -4.26
N THR A 82 4.44 -6.04 -5.54
CA THR A 82 4.65 -7.40 -6.05
C THR A 82 5.76 -7.38 -7.09
N SER A 83 6.50 -8.48 -7.20
CA SER A 83 7.48 -8.68 -8.28
C SER A 83 6.90 -9.43 -9.47
N ASP A 84 7.40 -9.11 -10.66
CA ASP A 84 7.31 -10.00 -11.81
C ASP A 84 8.38 -11.11 -11.76
N THR A 85 8.40 -11.99 -12.76
CA THR A 85 9.37 -13.08 -12.85
C THR A 85 10.82 -12.61 -13.02
N ASN A 86 11.03 -11.37 -13.46
CA ASN A 86 12.35 -10.77 -13.67
C ASN A 86 12.86 -10.01 -12.44
N GLY A 87 12.09 -10.03 -11.34
CA GLY A 87 12.44 -9.29 -10.12
C GLY A 87 12.19 -7.79 -10.23
N THR A 88 11.37 -7.34 -11.19
CA THR A 88 10.89 -5.95 -11.27
C THR A 88 9.71 -5.78 -10.34
N TRP A 89 9.84 -4.86 -9.39
CA TRP A 89 8.80 -4.57 -8.41
C TRP A 89 7.95 -3.38 -8.81
N HIS A 90 6.63 -3.52 -8.60
CA HIS A 90 5.65 -2.47 -8.84
C HIS A 90 4.74 -2.31 -7.62
N GLY A 91 4.25 -1.09 -7.40
CA GLY A 91 3.36 -0.78 -6.28
C GLY A 91 1.98 -0.32 -6.72
N TYR A 92 1.01 -0.49 -5.82
CA TYR A 92 -0.30 0.14 -5.93
C TYR A 92 -0.96 0.38 -4.57
N PRO A 93 -1.78 1.44 -4.43
CA PRO A 93 -2.63 1.63 -3.25
C PRO A 93 -3.71 0.56 -3.19
N VAL A 94 -3.99 0.06 -1.98
CA VAL A 94 -4.90 -1.07 -1.76
C VAL A 94 -6.18 -0.70 -1.02
N SER A 95 -7.22 -1.48 -1.30
CA SER A 95 -8.57 -1.28 -0.77
C SER A 95 -8.90 -2.24 0.37
N ALA A 96 -9.41 -1.71 1.47
CA ALA A 96 -9.98 -2.53 2.53
C ALA A 96 -11.17 -3.40 2.06
N LYS A 97 -11.86 -3.01 0.98
CA LYS A 97 -13.02 -3.73 0.41
C LYS A 97 -12.61 -4.97 -0.40
N SER A 98 -11.31 -5.20 -0.59
CA SER A 98 -10.77 -6.31 -1.36
C SER A 98 -10.10 -7.31 -0.43
N LYS A 99 -10.59 -8.56 -0.39
CA LYS A 99 -10.05 -9.59 0.52
C LYS A 99 -8.57 -9.96 0.26
N TYR A 100 -8.07 -9.69 -0.94
CA TYR A 100 -6.68 -9.97 -1.35
C TYR A 100 -5.72 -8.81 -1.04
N ASP A 101 -6.27 -7.72 -0.52
CA ASP A 101 -5.63 -6.43 -0.30
C ASP A 101 -5.42 -6.16 1.21
N HIS A 102 -5.41 -7.22 2.04
CA HIS A 102 -5.21 -7.15 3.49
C HIS A 102 -3.79 -7.59 3.87
N PRO A 103 -3.01 -6.75 4.56
CA PRO A 103 -1.70 -7.14 5.09
C PRO A 103 -1.83 -8.24 6.15
N PRO A 104 -0.88 -9.19 6.21
CA PRO A 104 -0.74 -10.14 7.31
C PRO A 104 -0.72 -9.47 8.70
N GLN A 105 -1.35 -10.12 9.69
CA GLN A 105 -1.49 -9.56 11.03
C GLN A 105 -0.15 -9.23 11.72
N ASN A 106 0.90 -10.00 11.45
CA ASN A 106 2.25 -9.71 11.96
C ASN A 106 2.80 -8.37 11.45
N ILE A 107 2.50 -8.02 10.19
CA ILE A 107 2.90 -6.73 9.61
C ILE A 107 2.08 -5.59 10.23
N ILE A 108 0.76 -5.78 10.41
CA ILE A 108 -0.09 -4.81 11.11
C ILE A 108 0.44 -4.54 12.52
N ASN A 109 0.80 -5.59 13.26
CA ASN A 109 1.38 -5.47 14.60
C ASN A 109 2.71 -4.70 14.57
N ALA A 110 3.56 -4.96 13.58
CA ALA A 110 4.81 -4.21 13.41
C ALA A 110 4.56 -2.72 13.20
N TRP A 111 3.58 -2.35 12.35
CA TRP A 111 3.24 -0.95 12.12
C TRP A 111 2.73 -0.24 13.38
N ILE A 112 1.92 -0.93 14.19
CA ILE A 112 1.44 -0.40 15.47
C ILE A 112 2.60 -0.23 16.45
N ASN A 113 3.44 -1.25 16.60
CA ASN A 113 4.56 -1.23 17.55
C ASN A 113 5.61 -0.17 17.18
N HIS A 114 5.81 0.09 15.89
CA HIS A 114 6.74 1.11 15.40
C HIS A 114 6.10 2.51 15.29
N GLY A 115 4.83 2.65 15.69
CA GLY A 115 4.13 3.94 15.72
C GLY A 115 3.82 4.54 14.34
N PHE A 116 3.68 3.71 13.31
CA PHE A 116 3.21 4.16 11.99
C PHE A 116 1.70 4.39 11.99
N ILE A 117 0.96 3.54 12.71
CA ILE A 117 -0.50 3.59 12.89
C ILE A 117 -0.86 3.26 14.34
N ASP A 118 -2.09 3.52 14.73
CA ASP A 118 -2.66 3.01 15.97
C ASP A 118 -3.70 1.91 15.70
N LYS A 119 -4.17 1.26 16.76
CA LYS A 119 -5.21 0.23 16.65
C LYS A 119 -6.52 0.80 16.06
N ARG A 120 -6.80 2.09 16.26
CA ARG A 120 -8.04 2.75 15.80
C ARG A 120 -8.03 2.93 14.29
N PHE A 121 -6.89 3.31 13.72
CA PHE A 121 -6.67 3.38 12.28
C PHE A 121 -7.00 2.02 11.65
N TYR A 122 -6.40 0.93 12.13
CA TYR A 122 -6.62 -0.38 11.53
C TYR A 122 -8.08 -0.83 11.63
N ALA A 123 -8.70 -0.66 12.81
CA ALA A 123 -10.12 -0.98 13.01
C ALA A 123 -11.04 -0.19 12.04
N LYS A 124 -10.79 1.11 11.87
CA LYS A 124 -11.52 1.94 10.90
C LYS A 124 -11.23 1.56 9.45
N TRP A 125 -9.98 1.24 9.12
CA TRP A 125 -9.56 0.84 7.78
C TRP A 125 -10.32 -0.41 7.34
N VAL A 126 -10.30 -1.47 8.16
CA VAL A 126 -11.02 -2.74 7.87
C VAL A 126 -12.53 -2.51 7.69
N GLN A 127 -13.12 -1.57 8.43
CA GLN A 127 -14.54 -1.22 8.30
C GLN A 127 -14.85 -0.30 7.11
N GLY A 128 -13.84 0.20 6.38
CA GLY A 128 -14.03 1.21 5.33
C GLY A 128 -14.48 2.58 5.87
N LYS A 129 -14.12 2.91 7.12
CA LYS A 129 -14.55 4.12 7.85
C LYS A 129 -13.40 5.06 8.20
N LEU A 130 -12.29 5.01 7.46
CA LEU A 130 -11.28 6.07 7.50
C LEU A 130 -11.84 7.29 6.77
N LYS A 131 -12.61 8.08 7.51
CA LYS A 131 -13.06 9.42 7.16
C LYS A 131 -12.45 10.40 8.16
#